data_AF-A0A151X203-F1
#
_entry.id   AF-A0A151X203-F1
#
_cell.length_a   1.000
_cell.length_b   1.000
_cell.length_c   1.000
_cell.angle_alpha   90.00
_cell.angle_beta   90.00
_cell.angle_gamma   90.00
#
_symmetry.space_group_name_H-M   'P 1'
#
loop_
_entity.id
_entity.type
_entity.pdbx_description
1 polymer ?
#
loop_
_entity_poly.entity_id
_entity_poly.type
_entity_poly.pdbx_seq_one_letter_code
_entity_poly.pdbx_strand_id
1 'polypeptide(L)'
;MDEAVTTPPTFKRSFSERIYCVEFSPYEWSQHLICIALAKEIIVGTVRFQDEDDAVEDMAYSPIRTFHHDARPHAIAWSPETSLSIVPKIVTFCVAGSDFKIRLYNSNLNDVNMFEVGIL
;
A
#
# COMPACT_ATOMS: atom_id res chain seq x y z
N MET A 1 19.36 -23.17 -26.39
CA MET A 1 18.32 -22.99 -25.37
C MET A 1 18.88 -21.93 -24.46
N ASP A 2 18.54 -20.67 -24.73
CA ASP A 2 19.05 -19.55 -23.94
C ASP A 2 18.46 -19.64 -22.54
N GLU A 3 19.30 -19.87 -21.54
CA GLU A 3 18.90 -19.73 -20.14
C GLU A 3 18.51 -18.27 -19.92
N ALA A 4 17.26 -18.04 -19.50
CA ALA A 4 16.82 -16.71 -19.13
C ALA A 4 17.72 -16.19 -18.01
N VAL A 5 18.53 -15.18 -18.30
CA VAL A 5 19.36 -14.50 -17.29
C VAL A 5 18.42 -13.84 -16.29
N THR A 6 18.34 -14.40 -15.08
CA THR A 6 17.57 -13.81 -13.99
C THR A 6 18.47 -12.85 -13.21
N THR A 7 18.23 -11.55 -13.32
CA THR A 7 18.87 -10.56 -12.44
C THR A 7 18.33 -10.73 -11.02
N PRO A 8 19.18 -10.89 -9.98
CA PRO A 8 18.72 -10.94 -8.61
C PRO A 8 18.09 -9.61 -8.18
N PRO A 9 17.10 -9.61 -7.27
CA PRO A 9 16.53 -8.36 -6.77
C PRO A 9 17.55 -7.62 -5.90
N THR A 10 17.58 -6.29 -6.00
CA THR A 10 18.47 -5.39 -5.24
C THR A 10 18.00 -5.25 -3.79
N PHE A 11 16.69 -5.15 -3.56
CA PHE A 11 16.09 -5.06 -2.24
C PHE A 11 15.15 -6.24 -1.96
N LYS A 12 15.19 -6.77 -0.73
CA LYS A 12 14.27 -7.83 -0.26
C LYS A 12 13.75 -7.49 1.12
N ARG A 13 12.44 -7.68 1.34
CA ARG A 13 11.83 -7.62 2.67
C ARG A 13 10.88 -8.80 2.88
N SER A 14 11.02 -9.44 4.03
CA SER A 14 10.13 -10.53 4.44
C SER A 14 8.92 -9.99 5.19
N PHE A 15 7.79 -10.66 5.01
CA PHE A 15 6.55 -10.43 5.76
C PHE A 15 6.20 -11.71 6.53
N SER A 16 5.55 -11.56 7.68
CA SER A 16 5.12 -12.67 8.55
C SER A 16 4.03 -13.53 7.93
N GLU A 17 3.25 -12.95 7.01
CA GLU A 17 2.16 -13.62 6.30
C GLU A 17 2.32 -13.50 4.78
N ARG A 18 1.55 -14.31 4.06
CA ARG A 18 1.49 -14.28 2.59
C ARG A 18 0.96 -12.93 2.10
N ILE A 19 1.68 -12.35 1.14
CA ILE A 19 1.24 -11.18 0.38
C ILE A 19 0.22 -11.62 -0.69
N TYR A 20 -0.93 -10.96 -0.74
CA TYR A 20 -1.99 -11.18 -1.73
C TYR A 20 -1.99 -10.14 -2.84
N CYS A 21 -1.80 -8.88 -2.50
CA CYS A 21 -1.77 -7.78 -3.47
C CYS A 21 -0.79 -6.70 -2.99
N VAL A 22 -0.13 -6.05 -3.94
CA VAL A 22 0.74 -4.89 -3.69
C VAL A 22 0.43 -3.84 -4.74
N GLU A 23 0.26 -2.59 -4.34
CA GLU A 23 -0.02 -1.49 -5.26
C GLU A 23 0.67 -0.21 -4.79
N PHE A 24 1.47 0.39 -5.69
CA PHE A 24 1.92 1.78 -5.53
C PHE A 24 0.80 2.75 -5.86
N SER A 25 0.78 3.91 -5.20
CA SER A 25 -0.10 4.98 -5.65
C SER A 25 0.31 5.43 -7.05
N PRO A 26 -0.62 5.52 -8.02
CA PRO A 26 -0.32 6.01 -9.36
C PRO A 26 -0.31 7.54 -9.45
N TYR A 27 -0.52 8.26 -8.34
CA TYR A 27 -0.69 9.72 -8.34
C TYR A 27 0.60 10.43 -7.91
N GLU A 28 0.96 11.49 -8.64
CA GLU A 28 2.22 12.24 -8.47
C GLU A 28 2.49 12.67 -7.01
N TRP A 29 1.48 13.19 -6.32
CA TRP A 29 1.59 13.69 -4.94
C TRP A 29 1.60 12.59 -3.87
N SER A 30 1.38 11.33 -4.25
CA SER A 30 1.41 10.19 -3.32
C SER A 30 2.16 8.97 -3.87
N GLN A 31 2.91 9.10 -4.96
CA GLN A 31 3.59 8.00 -5.67
C GLN A 31 4.58 7.20 -4.79
N HIS A 32 5.07 7.82 -3.72
CA HIS A 32 5.92 7.19 -2.72
C HIS A 32 5.14 6.25 -1.77
N LEU A 33 3.82 6.19 -1.85
CA LEU A 33 2.99 5.30 -1.03
C LEU A 33 2.83 3.94 -1.69
N ILE A 34 2.90 2.91 -0.86
CA ILE A 34 2.66 1.52 -1.23
C ILE A 34 1.65 0.88 -0.27
N CYS A 35 0.74 0.12 -0.85
CA CYS A 35 -0.23 -0.70 -0.14
C CYS A 35 0.18 -2.15 -0.27
N ILE A 36 0.32 -2.86 0.85
CA ILE A 36 0.67 -4.28 0.91
C ILE A 36 -0.45 -5.00 1.65
N ALA A 37 -1.22 -5.81 0.93
CA ALA A 37 -2.33 -6.57 1.47
C ALA A 37 -1.90 -7.99 1.84
N LEU A 38 -2.06 -8.33 3.11
CA LEU A 38 -1.84 -9.65 3.70
C LEU A 38 -3.18 -10.35 3.96
N ALA A 39 -3.16 -11.44 4.73
CA ALA A 39 -4.36 -12.25 4.96
C ALA A 39 -5.41 -11.54 5.82
N LYS A 40 -4.95 -10.74 6.79
CA LYS A 40 -5.81 -10.07 7.80
C LYS A 40 -5.58 -8.57 7.90
N GLU A 41 -4.55 -8.07 7.23
CA GLU A 41 -4.13 -6.69 7.34
C GLU A 41 -3.74 -6.09 5.99
N ILE A 42 -3.98 -4.79 5.84
CA ILE A 42 -3.47 -3.95 4.77
C ILE A 42 -2.50 -2.97 5.40
N ILE A 43 -1.24 -3.00 4.95
CA ILE A 43 -0.20 -2.10 5.41
C ILE A 43 -0.01 -1.02 4.36
N VAL A 44 -0.22 0.22 4.76
CA VAL A 44 0.20 1.41 4.02
C VAL A 44 1.58 1.80 4.52
N GLY A 45 2.53 1.99 3.61
CA GLY A 45 3.85 2.50 3.93
C GLY A 45 4.36 3.47 2.88
N THR A 46 5.49 4.10 3.19
CA THR A 46 6.27 4.93 2.26
C THR A 46 7.46 4.14 1.75
N VAL A 47 7.76 4.29 0.47
CA VAL A 47 8.99 3.87 -0.19
C VAL A 47 9.77 5.11 -0.57
N ARG A 48 11.08 5.09 -0.34
CA ARG A 48 12.04 6.08 -0.85
C ARG A 48 13.11 5.34 -1.62
N PHE A 49 13.49 5.87 -2.77
CA PHE A 49 14.59 5.34 -3.58
C PHE A 49 15.84 6.19 -3.39
N GLN A 50 17.01 5.59 -3.58
CA GLN A 50 18.29 6.30 -3.49
C GLN A 50 18.35 7.54 -4.40
N ASP A 51 17.77 7.46 -5.60
CA ASP A 51 17.72 8.58 -6.56
C ASP A 51 16.93 9.80 -6.02
N GLU A 52 16.11 9.61 -4.98
CA GLU A 52 15.30 10.66 -4.35
C GLU A 52 15.93 11.18 -3.04
N ASP A 53 16.77 10.37 -2.39
CA ASP A 53 17.32 10.62 -1.05
C ASP A 53 18.72 9.97 -0.94
N ASP A 54 19.78 10.79 -1.04
CA ASP A 54 21.19 10.36 -0.97
C ASP A 54 21.53 9.60 0.34
N ALA A 55 20.69 9.69 1.37
CA ALA A 55 20.87 8.97 2.63
C ALA A 55 20.33 7.52 2.59
N VAL A 56 19.67 7.11 1.50
CA VAL A 56 19.09 5.77 1.34
C VAL A 56 20.02 4.88 0.50
N GLU A 57 20.39 3.72 1.03
CA GLU A 57 21.07 2.67 0.26
C GLU A 57 20.01 1.85 -0.49
N ASP A 58 20.00 1.91 -1.82
CA ASP A 58 19.02 1.32 -2.74
C ASP A 58 17.56 1.81 -2.56
N MET A 59 16.88 1.33 -1.50
CA MET A 59 15.46 1.57 -1.23
C MET A 59 15.17 1.45 0.26
N ALA A 60 14.44 2.41 0.81
CA ALA A 60 13.93 2.39 2.17
C ALA A 60 12.40 2.24 2.17
N TYR A 61 11.89 1.24 2.89
CA TYR A 61 10.45 1.06 3.12
C TYR A 61 10.11 1.25 4.62
N SER A 62 9.15 2.13 4.89
CA SER A 62 8.65 2.43 6.24
C SER A 62 7.12 2.27 6.29
N PRO A 63 6.58 1.37 7.14
CA PRO A 63 5.13 1.32 7.36
C PRO A 63 4.66 2.58 8.07
N ILE A 64 3.49 3.11 7.68
CA ILE A 64 2.87 4.30 8.30
C ILE A 64 1.50 3.99 8.92
N ARG A 65 0.77 2.99 8.40
CA ARG A 65 -0.53 2.60 8.94
C ARG A 65 -0.87 1.15 8.60
N THR A 66 -1.54 0.46 9.52
CA THR A 66 -2.10 -0.88 9.29
C THR A 66 -3.61 -0.84 9.50
N PHE A 67 -4.35 -1.42 8.56
CA PHE A 67 -5.80 -1.60 8.61
C PHE A 67 -6.11 -3.10 8.70
N HIS A 68 -7.12 -3.48 9.47
CA HIS A 68 -7.55 -4.87 9.59
C HIS A 68 -8.79 -5.13 8.73
N HIS A 69 -8.92 -6.35 8.21
CA HIS A 69 -10.05 -6.77 7.38
C HIS A 69 -10.37 -8.25 7.53
N ASP A 70 -11.62 -8.62 7.21
CA ASP A 70 -12.14 -9.97 7.44
C ASP A 70 -12.23 -10.83 6.16
N ALA A 71 -11.83 -10.30 5.01
CA ALA A 71 -11.90 -10.99 3.72
C ALA A 71 -10.57 -10.91 2.96
N ARG A 72 -10.20 -11.97 2.24
CA ARG A 72 -8.94 -12.01 1.48
C ARG A 72 -8.93 -10.94 0.36
N PRO A 73 -7.92 -10.05 0.30
CA PRO A 73 -7.83 -9.01 -0.73
C PRO A 73 -7.52 -9.61 -2.11
N HIS A 74 -8.13 -9.04 -3.16
CA HIS A 74 -7.91 -9.41 -4.57
C HIS A 74 -7.33 -8.27 -5.39
N ALA A 75 -7.74 -7.04 -5.09
CA ALA A 75 -7.28 -5.84 -5.77
C ALA A 75 -7.32 -4.66 -4.80
N ILE A 76 -6.46 -3.68 -5.06
CA ILE A 76 -6.39 -2.40 -4.39
C ILE A 76 -6.54 -1.34 -5.50
N ALA A 77 -7.14 -0.20 -5.16
CA ALA A 77 -7.03 0.99 -5.99
C ALA A 77 -6.92 2.23 -5.09
N TRP A 78 -5.98 3.11 -5.41
CA TRP A 78 -5.80 4.38 -4.71
C TRP A 78 -6.81 5.44 -5.16
N SER A 79 -7.19 6.32 -4.23
CA SER A 79 -7.94 7.54 -4.56
C SER A 79 -6.97 8.67 -4.92
N PRO A 80 -7.28 9.51 -5.93
CA PRO A 80 -6.48 10.68 -6.27
C PRO A 80 -6.42 11.68 -5.12
N GLU A 81 -7.36 11.69 -4.18
CA GLU A 81 -7.32 12.64 -3.06
C GLU A 81 -6.26 12.28 -1.99
N THR A 82 -5.64 11.09 -2.07
CA THR A 82 -4.61 10.66 -1.11
C THR A 82 -3.41 11.58 -1.18
N SER A 83 -3.06 12.22 -0.06
CA SER A 83 -1.90 13.10 0.05
C SER A 83 -1.40 13.18 1.50
N LEU A 84 -0.09 13.03 1.67
CA LEU A 84 0.58 13.25 2.96
C LEU A 84 1.07 14.69 3.16
N SER A 85 0.99 15.51 2.10
CA SER A 85 1.53 16.88 2.07
C SER A 85 0.54 17.94 2.52
N ILE A 86 -0.74 17.57 2.69
CA ILE A 86 -1.81 18.45 3.16
C ILE A 86 -2.13 18.19 4.64
N VAL A 87 -2.79 19.15 5.29
CA VAL A 87 -3.23 19.04 6.69
C VAL A 87 -4.76 19.21 6.76
N PRO A 88 -5.51 18.22 7.30
CA PRO A 88 -5.01 16.92 7.77
C PRO A 88 -4.50 16.07 6.59
N LYS A 89 -3.59 15.13 6.88
CA LYS A 89 -3.18 14.13 5.89
C LYS A 89 -4.41 13.35 5.44
N ILE A 90 -4.41 12.85 4.20
CA ILE A 90 -5.50 12.06 3.67
C ILE A 90 -4.93 10.80 3.04
N VAL A 91 -5.38 9.64 3.50
CA VAL A 91 -5.10 8.34 2.91
C VAL A 91 -6.42 7.68 2.57
N THR A 92 -6.71 7.57 1.27
CA THR A 92 -7.95 6.98 0.77
C THR A 92 -7.66 5.96 -0.33
N PHE A 93 -8.15 4.74 -0.15
CA PHE A 93 -8.02 3.66 -1.12
C PHE A 93 -9.16 2.65 -0.93
N CYS A 94 -9.43 1.86 -1.96
CA CYS A 94 -10.41 0.78 -1.90
C CYS A 94 -9.75 -0.59 -2.04
N VAL A 95 -10.40 -1.61 -1.45
CA VAL A 95 -9.96 -3.00 -1.55
C VAL A 95 -11.13 -3.89 -1.91
N ALA A 96 -10.97 -4.70 -2.96
CA ALA A 96 -11.90 -5.76 -3.32
C ALA A 96 -11.58 -7.05 -2.55
N GLY A 97 -12.54 -7.57 -1.79
CA GLY A 97 -12.41 -8.77 -0.97
C GLY A 97 -13.00 -10.03 -1.61
N SER A 98 -12.58 -11.21 -1.12
CA SER A 98 -13.15 -12.52 -1.51
C SER A 98 -14.64 -12.68 -1.20
N ASP A 99 -15.20 -11.80 -0.38
CA ASP A 99 -16.59 -11.81 0.04
C ASP A 99 -17.50 -10.96 -0.85
N PHE A 100 -17.04 -10.67 -2.08
CA PHE A 100 -17.75 -9.88 -3.09
C PHE A 100 -18.08 -8.45 -2.63
N LYS A 101 -17.29 -7.89 -1.71
CA LYS A 101 -17.43 -6.51 -1.22
C LYS A 101 -16.21 -5.67 -1.57
N ILE A 102 -16.48 -4.41 -1.92
CA ILE A 102 -15.47 -3.36 -1.99
C ILE A 102 -15.53 -2.58 -0.67
N ARG A 103 -14.36 -2.33 -0.08
CA ARG A 103 -14.24 -1.55 1.16
C ARG A 103 -13.46 -0.28 0.87
N LEU A 104 -14.01 0.86 1.27
CA LEU A 104 -13.31 2.15 1.23
C LEU A 104 -12.63 2.38 2.58
N TYR A 105 -11.32 2.59 2.55
CA TYR A 105 -10.54 3.03 3.70
C TYR A 105 -10.29 4.52 3.57
N ASN A 106 -10.67 5.30 4.58
CA ASN A 106 -10.35 6.72 4.70
C ASN A 106 -9.67 6.95 6.05
N SER A 107 -8.49 7.57 6.04
CA SER A 107 -7.71 7.83 7.24
C SER A 107 -6.98 9.15 7.17
N ASN A 108 -6.99 9.88 8.28
CA ASN A 108 -6.20 11.09 8.45
C ASN A 108 -4.84 10.84 9.14
N LEU A 109 -4.48 9.57 9.35
CA LEU A 109 -3.29 9.11 10.08
C LEU A 109 -3.18 9.57 11.55
N ASN A 110 -4.20 10.24 12.11
CA ASN A 110 -4.23 10.79 13.47
C ASN A 110 -5.13 10.02 14.46
N ASP A 111 -5.62 8.82 14.06
CA ASP A 111 -6.57 7.92 14.75
C ASP A 111 -8.06 8.33 14.80
N VAL A 112 -8.90 7.70 13.96
CA VAL A 112 -9.97 6.69 14.21
C VAL A 112 -10.36 6.16 12.81
N ASN A 113 -10.33 4.85 12.59
CA ASN A 113 -10.67 4.26 11.28
C ASN A 113 -12.19 4.38 11.04
N MET A 114 -12.62 5.18 10.09
CA MET A 114 -13.94 5.06 9.49
C MET A 114 -13.79 4.26 8.19
N PHE A 115 -14.29 3.02 8.18
CA PHE A 115 -14.44 2.26 6.95
C PHE A 115 -15.92 2.30 6.56
N GLU A 116 -16.20 2.81 5.36
CA GLU A 116 -17.53 2.78 4.80
C GLU A 116 -17.63 1.57 3.87
N VAL A 117 -18.65 0.72 4.12
CA VAL A 117 -18.97 -0.39 3.24
C VAL A 117 -19.95 0.13 2.20
N GLY A 118 -19.44 0.52 1.05
CA GLY A 118 -20.27 0.88 -0.10
C GLY A 118 -20.95 -0.37 -0.67
N ILE A 119 -22.28 -0.36 -0.72
CA ILE A 119 -23.04 -1.30 -1.57
C ILE A 119 -23.17 -0.59 -2.92
N LEU A 120 -22.52 -1.12 -3.96
CA LEU A 120 -22.73 -0.69 -5.35
C LEU A 120 -23.98 -1.36 -5.93
#